data_AF-A0A956W9P5-F1
#
_entry.id   AF-A0A956W9P5-F1
#
_cell.length_a   1.000
_cell.length_b   1.000
_cell.length_c   1.000
_cell.angle_alpha   90.00
_cell.angle_beta   90.00
_cell.angle_gamma   90.00
#
_symmetry.space_group_name_H-M   'P 1'
#
loop_
_entity.id
_entity.type
_entity.pdbx_description
1 polymer ?
#
loop_
_entity_poly.entity_id
_entity_poly.type
_entity_poly.pdbx_seq_one_letter_code
_entity_poly.pdbx_strand_id
1 'polypeptide(L)'
;GGQRARLTRSEVGILQTLLEQPGRAYSAADLSGRVWGYETVPDANFVQQHISRLRRKLATVGVEGLIETVYGMGYAIAASAGGATGGADAARDDTDRTGQAAG
;
A
#
# COMPACT_ATOMS: atom_id res chain seq x y z
N GLY A 1 -14.15 24.96 -6.83
CA GLY A 1 -12.86 24.86 -7.55
C GLY A 1 -12.18 23.56 -7.15
N GLY A 2 -11.57 22.83 -8.09
CA GLY A 2 -10.91 21.56 -7.79
C GLY A 2 -9.63 21.75 -6.99
N GLN A 3 -9.48 21.00 -5.90
CA GLN A 3 -8.30 21.03 -5.02
C GLN A 3 -7.20 20.16 -5.64
N ARG A 4 -5.95 20.65 -5.70
CA ARG A 4 -4.82 19.94 -6.30
C ARG A 4 -3.68 19.77 -5.30
N ALA A 5 -3.16 18.55 -5.17
CA ALA A 5 -1.99 18.24 -4.37
C ALA A 5 -0.76 18.06 -5.28
N ARG A 6 0.37 18.70 -4.93
CA ARG A 6 1.64 18.44 -5.61
C ARG A 6 2.36 17.27 -4.95
N LEU A 7 2.49 16.19 -5.71
CA LEU A 7 3.26 15.02 -5.32
C LEU A 7 4.69 15.11 -5.89
N THR A 8 5.66 14.63 -5.12
CA THR A 8 7.03 14.40 -5.58
C THR A 8 7.09 13.14 -6.44
N ARG A 9 8.19 12.95 -7.18
CA ARG A 9 8.40 11.76 -8.01
C ARG A 9 8.27 10.45 -7.21
N SER A 10 8.83 10.40 -6.00
CA SER A 10 8.73 9.20 -5.14
C SER A 10 7.31 8.95 -4.66
N GLU A 11 6.58 9.99 -4.26
CA GLU A 11 5.18 9.86 -3.84
C GLU A 11 4.27 9.39 -4.99
N VAL A 12 4.50 9.90 -6.21
CA VAL A 12 3.82 9.40 -7.42
C VAL A 12 4.16 7.94 -7.68
N GLY A 13 5.43 7.56 -7.59
CA GLY A 13 5.86 6.17 -7.81
C GLY A 13 5.24 5.19 -6.82
N ILE A 14 5.20 5.56 -5.53
CA ILE A 14 4.50 4.76 -4.50
C ILE A 14 3.02 4.64 -4.84
N LEU A 15 2.34 5.76 -5.12
CA LEU A 15 0.91 5.76 -5.42
C LEU A 15 0.59 4.90 -6.64
N GLN A 16 1.37 5.01 -7.71
CA GLN A 16 1.23 4.19 -8.91
C GLN A 16 1.41 2.71 -8.60
N THR A 17 2.46 2.35 -7.87
CA THR A 17 2.72 0.94 -7.48
C THR A 17 1.54 0.33 -6.74
N LEU A 18 0.94 1.07 -5.80
CA LEU A 18 -0.22 0.58 -5.05
C LEU A 18 -1.48 0.51 -5.93
N LEU A 19 -1.65 1.46 -6.86
CA LEU A 19 -2.79 1.50 -7.79
C LEU A 19 -2.73 0.43 -8.89
N GLU A 20 -1.56 -0.13 -9.18
CA GLU A 20 -1.43 -1.24 -10.14
C GLU A 20 -2.27 -2.46 -9.75
N GLN A 21 -2.37 -2.74 -8.44
CA GLN A 21 -3.13 -3.86 -7.89
C GLN A 21 -3.81 -3.44 -6.58
N PRO A 22 -4.99 -2.78 -6.64
CA PRO A 22 -5.76 -2.45 -5.45
C PRO A 22 -6.08 -3.72 -4.63
N GLY A 23 -5.99 -3.62 -3.31
CA GLY A 23 -6.14 -4.72 -2.35
C GLY A 23 -4.85 -5.49 -2.06
N ARG A 24 -3.82 -5.39 -2.93
CA ARG A 24 -2.53 -6.05 -2.68
C ARG A 24 -1.67 -5.23 -1.72
N ALA A 25 -1.16 -5.90 -0.69
CA ALA A 25 -0.15 -5.35 0.19
C ALA A 25 1.24 -5.44 -0.44
N TYR A 26 1.99 -4.34 -0.35
CA TYR A 26 3.40 -4.24 -0.73
C TYR A 26 4.24 -3.92 0.51
N SER A 27 5.30 -4.70 0.73
CA SER A 27 6.23 -4.45 1.82
C SER A 27 7.04 -3.16 1.59
N ALA A 28 7.72 -2.68 2.63
CA ALA A 28 8.67 -1.58 2.47
C ALA A 28 9.78 -1.94 1.47
N ALA A 29 10.25 -3.20 1.46
CA ALA A 29 11.23 -3.69 0.51
C ALA A 29 10.71 -3.67 -0.93
N ASP A 30 9.48 -4.12 -1.17
CA ASP A 30 8.86 -4.10 -2.50
C ASP A 30 8.76 -2.67 -3.04
N LEU A 31 8.29 -1.74 -2.20
CA LEU A 31 8.16 -0.33 -2.58
C LEU A 31 9.53 0.31 -2.82
N SER A 32 10.54 -0.02 -2.00
CA SER A 32 11.92 0.45 -2.19
C SER A 32 12.51 -0.01 -3.53
N GLY A 33 12.35 -1.29 -3.86
CA GLY A 33 12.81 -1.85 -5.13
C GLY A 33 12.10 -1.24 -6.32
N ARG A 34 10.77 -1.10 -6.28
CA ARG A 34 9.99 -0.59 -7.42
C ARG A 34 10.16 0.90 -7.67
N VAL A 35 10.24 1.72 -6.62
CA VAL A 35 10.23 3.18 -6.76
C VAL A 35 11.64 3.76 -6.91
N TRP A 36 12.64 3.16 -6.26
CA TRP A 36 14.02 3.66 -6.25
C TRP A 36 15.06 2.67 -6.82
N GLY A 37 14.69 1.42 -7.10
CA GLY A 37 15.63 0.40 -7.59
C GLY A 37 16.54 -0.16 -6.49
N TYR A 38 16.17 -0.02 -5.22
CA TYR A 38 16.98 -0.51 -4.11
C TYR A 38 16.74 -2.00 -3.87
N GLU A 39 17.81 -2.80 -3.91
CA GLU A 39 17.76 -4.22 -3.52
C GLU A 39 17.56 -4.39 -2.01
N THR A 40 17.99 -3.40 -1.21
CA THR A 40 17.83 -3.37 0.25
C THR A 40 17.28 -2.02 0.70
N VAL A 41 16.29 -2.02 1.58
CA VAL A 41 15.75 -0.78 2.16
C VAL A 41 16.82 -0.08 3.01
N PRO A 42 17.08 1.23 2.82
CA PRO A 42 18.08 1.96 3.59
C PRO A 42 17.78 1.97 5.11
N ASP A 43 16.51 2.15 5.47
CA ASP A 43 16.00 2.01 6.84
C ASP A 43 14.47 1.72 6.83
N ALA A 44 13.96 1.13 7.91
CA ALA A 44 12.53 0.77 8.02
C ALA A 44 11.57 1.98 7.95
N ASN A 45 12.05 3.20 8.23
CA ASN A 45 11.27 4.44 8.25
C ASN A 45 11.22 5.14 6.88
N PHE A 46 12.11 4.79 5.94
CA PHE A 46 12.28 5.48 4.67
C PHE A 46 10.96 5.51 3.90
N VAL A 47 10.35 4.34 3.68
CA VAL A 47 9.05 4.22 3.03
C VAL A 47 7.94 4.85 3.89
N GLN A 48 7.98 4.68 5.21
CA GLN A 48 6.94 5.22 6.10
C GLN A 48 6.85 6.75 6.06
N GLN A 49 7.98 7.44 5.98
CA GLN A 49 8.02 8.90 5.84
C GLN A 49 7.37 9.35 4.54
N HIS A 50 7.64 8.66 3.43
CA HIS A 50 7.02 8.96 2.14
C HIS A 50 5.51 8.66 2.14
N ILE A 51 5.08 7.54 2.72
CA ILE A 51 3.66 7.20 2.89
C ILE A 51 2.93 8.26 3.73
N SER A 52 3.53 8.68 4.85
CA SER A 52 2.95 9.69 5.73
C SER A 52 2.76 11.04 5.04
N ARG A 53 3.77 11.49 4.27
CA ARG A 53 3.68 12.72 3.46
C ARG A 53 2.64 12.60 2.35
N LEU A 54 2.60 11.46 1.66
CA LEU A 54 1.61 11.17 0.62
C LEU A 54 0.19 11.22 1.19
N ARG A 55 -0.10 10.50 2.27
CA ARG A 55 -1.41 10.52 2.96
C ARG A 55 -1.83 11.93 3.33
N ARG A 56 -0.93 12.71 3.94
CA ARG A 56 -1.21 14.12 4.29
C ARG A 56 -1.56 14.95 3.07
N LYS A 57 -0.84 14.79 1.95
CA LYS A 57 -1.12 15.51 0.70
C LYS A 57 -2.44 15.10 0.06
N LEU A 58 -2.77 13.80 0.08
CA LEU A 58 -4.05 13.29 -0.40
C LEU A 58 -5.22 13.85 0.43
N ALA A 59 -5.06 13.92 1.76
CA ALA A 59 -6.07 14.52 2.63
C ALA A 59 -6.35 16.00 2.28
N THR A 60 -5.34 16.77 1.85
CA THR A 60 -5.54 18.17 1.43
C THR A 60 -6.45 18.34 0.21
N VAL A 61 -6.73 17.25 -0.53
CA VAL A 61 -7.66 17.23 -1.67
C VAL A 61 -8.89 16.38 -1.43
N GLY A 62 -9.17 16.02 -0.17
CA GLY A 62 -10.36 15.26 0.22
C GLY A 62 -10.23 13.75 0.01
N VAL A 63 -9.02 13.24 -0.22
CA VAL A 63 -8.75 11.81 -0.35
C VAL A 63 -8.13 11.30 0.95
N GLU A 64 -8.96 10.72 1.80
CA GLU A 64 -8.56 10.12 3.08
C GLU A 64 -8.75 8.60 3.03
N GLY A 65 -7.98 7.87 3.86
CA GLY A 65 -8.10 6.40 3.96
C GLY A 65 -7.66 5.60 2.73
N LEU A 66 -7.32 6.23 1.61
CA LEU A 66 -6.97 5.52 0.36
C LEU A 66 -5.83 4.51 0.53
N ILE A 67 -4.78 4.89 1.26
CA ILE A 67 -3.62 4.04 1.52
C ILE A 67 -3.71 3.50 2.94
N GLU A 68 -3.74 2.18 3.07
CA GLU A 68 -3.89 1.47 4.34
C GLU A 68 -2.57 0.79 4.75
N THR A 69 -2.39 0.63 6.06
CA THR A 69 -1.27 -0.16 6.60
C THR A 69 -1.80 -1.54 6.93
N VAL A 70 -1.28 -2.56 6.26
CA VAL A 70 -1.60 -3.96 6.52
C VAL A 70 -0.54 -4.53 7.45
N TYR A 71 -0.91 -4.76 8.71
CA TYR A 71 0.03 -5.15 9.76
C TYR A 71 0.80 -6.42 9.37
N GLY A 72 2.13 -6.38 9.52
CA GLY A 72 3.02 -7.49 9.13
C GLY A 72 3.27 -7.65 7.63
N MET A 73 2.50 -6.98 6.75
CA MET A 73 2.64 -7.13 5.29
C MET A 73 3.11 -5.86 4.58
N GLY A 74 2.67 -4.67 5.01
CA GLY A 74 3.11 -3.39 4.45
C GLY A 74 1.95 -2.45 4.13
N TYR A 75 1.85 -2.00 2.88
CA TYR A 75 0.90 -0.96 2.45
C TYR A 75 0.06 -1.40 1.26
N ALA A 76 -1.22 -1.05 1.26
CA ALA A 76 -2.15 -1.35 0.17
C ALA A 76 -3.04 -0.14 -0.14
N ILE A 77 -3.70 -0.17 -1.29
CA ILE A 77 -4.88 0.67 -1.55
C ILE A 77 -6.13 -0.18 -1.39
N ALA A 78 -7.19 0.35 -0.78
CA ALA A 78 -8.46 -0.36 -0.65
C ALA A 78 -9.02 -0.78 -2.02
N ALA A 79 -9.41 -2.04 -2.17
CA ALA A 79 -9.90 -2.60 -3.43
C ALA A 79 -11.26 -2.03 -3.86
N SER A 80 -12.07 -1.56 -2.91
CA SER A 80 -13.33 -0.89 -3.17
C SER A 80 -13.18 0.61 -2.96
N ALA A 81 -12.95 1.35 -4.04
CA ALA A 81 -13.12 2.80 -4.03
C ALA A 81 -14.62 3.13 -4.04
N GLY A 82 -15.32 2.88 -2.92
CA GLY A 82 -16.77 3.00 -2.86
C GLY A 82 -17.39 2.76 -1.48
N GLY A 83 -17.10 3.64 -0.51
CA GLY A 83 -18.03 3.97 0.57
C GLY A 83 -17.95 3.17 1.88
N ALA A 84 -17.98 3.95 2.97
CA ALA A 84 -18.40 3.62 4.34
C ALA A 84 -17.51 2.73 5.22
N THR A 85 -16.86 3.40 6.16
CA THR A 85 -16.82 3.10 7.61
C THR A 85 -17.26 1.69 8.04
N GLY A 86 -16.33 0.89 8.54
CA GLY A 86 -16.63 -0.35 9.28
C GLY A 86 -15.42 -1.26 9.37
N GLY A 87 -14.89 -1.46 10.57
CA GLY A 87 -13.79 -2.38 10.81
C GLY A 87 -14.17 -3.85 10.64
N ALA A 88 -13.11 -4.68 10.66
CA ALA A 88 -13.11 -6.12 10.83
C ALA A 88 -13.76 -6.95 9.71
N ASP A 89 -12.92 -7.52 8.83
CA ASP A 89 -12.85 -8.97 8.56
C ASP A 89 -12.11 -9.22 7.24
N ALA A 90 -10.84 -9.64 7.34
CA ALA A 90 -10.15 -10.41 6.29
C ALA A 90 -8.86 -11.03 6.87
N ALA A 91 -9.01 -11.77 7.97
CA ALA A 91 -8.08 -12.83 8.31
C ALA A 91 -8.85 -14.14 8.11
N ARG A 92 -8.68 -14.77 6.95
CA ARG A 92 -8.92 -16.19 6.66
C ARG A 92 -8.60 -16.43 5.17
N ASP A 93 -7.36 -16.81 4.92
CA ASP A 93 -6.96 -17.61 3.76
C ASP A 93 -6.04 -18.69 4.35
N ASP A 94 -6.60 -19.73 4.97
CA ASP A 94 -6.94 -21.01 4.34
C ASP A 94 -5.87 -21.50 3.35
N THR A 95 -4.66 -21.73 3.86
CA THR A 95 -3.70 -22.63 3.19
C THR A 95 -3.84 -24.03 3.76
N ASP A 96 -4.98 -24.67 3.50
CA ASP A 96 -5.07 -26.13 3.51
C ASP A 96 -5.27 -26.61 2.06
N ARG A 97 -4.52 -27.67 1.73
CA ARG A 97 -4.72 -28.59 0.60
C ARG A 97 -4.01 -28.28 -0.72
N THR A 98 -2.80 -28.82 -0.85
CA THR A 98 -2.32 -29.70 -1.95
C THR A 98 -0.94 -30.22 -1.50
N GLY A 99 -0.57 -31.49 -1.52
CA GLY A 99 -1.16 -32.70 -2.07
C GLY A 99 -0.24 -33.89 -1.74
N GLN A 100 -0.85 -35.06 -1.85
CA GLN A 100 -0.40 -36.43 -1.61
C GLN A 100 0.70 -36.92 -2.59
N ALA A 101 1.31 -38.08 -2.25
CA ALA A 101 2.27 -38.94 -2.97
C ALA A 101 3.76 -38.70 -2.61
N ALA A 102 4.62 -39.69 -2.34
CA ALA A 102 4.63 -41.15 -2.53
C ALA A 102 5.34 -41.78 -1.31
N GLY A 103 5.10 -43.03 -0.91
CA GLY A 103 5.43 -44.23 -1.66
C GLY A 103 6.85 -44.67 -1.28
#